data_AF-A0A0M9WGA4-F1
#
_entry.id   AF-A0A0M9WGA4-F1
#
_cell.length_a   1.000
_cell.length_b   1.000
_cell.length_c   1.000
_cell.angle_alpha   90.00
_cell.angle_beta   90.00
_cell.angle_gamma   90.00
#
_symmetry.space_group_name_H-M   'P 1'
#
loop_
_entity.id
_entity.type
_entity.pdbx_description
1 polymer ?
#
loop_
_entity_poly.entity_id
_entity_poly.type
_entity_poly.pdbx_seq_one_letter_code
_entity_poly.pdbx_strand_id
1 'polypeptide(L)'
;MLTMPPPPRDLETPGFGAIIRLTFLFVFVHFIGSSLLVSTIGYVIIGRLFGPNGAAASLAGLRGSRGRRRGAAQGLFTQPGEKEQLEFGYCFDVSNRAFFPLYLHLYVVQFLLLPLLTRSPSDFLATFLGNSLYLSALIYYTYITFLGYNALPFLHNTELLLVPILIFAVMWLVSLIAGWGIVMQGHSVKGLFWGV
;
A
#
# COMPACT_ATOMS: atom_id res chain seq x y z
N MET A 1 53.30 17.89 -15.02
CA MET A 1 51.97 18.51 -14.96
C MET A 1 50.96 17.36 -15.03
N LEU A 2 50.53 16.83 -13.88
CA LEU A 2 49.62 15.67 -13.80
C LEU A 2 48.19 16.20 -13.90
N THR A 3 47.50 15.91 -15.00
CA THR A 3 46.08 16.22 -15.16
C THR A 3 45.28 15.29 -14.27
N MET A 4 44.59 15.84 -13.26
CA MET A 4 43.65 15.07 -12.44
C MET A 4 42.57 14.44 -13.35
N PRO A 5 42.19 13.17 -13.12
CA PRO A 5 41.07 12.57 -13.83
C PRO A 5 39.77 13.34 -13.53
N PRO A 6 38.85 13.45 -14.52
CA PRO A 6 37.57 14.10 -14.30
C PRO A 6 36.79 13.39 -13.19
N PRO A 7 36.02 14.14 -12.38
CA PRO A 7 35.21 13.54 -11.33
C PRO A 7 34.22 12.51 -11.91
N PRO A 8 33.86 11.47 -11.13
CA PRO A 8 32.91 10.44 -11.55
C PRO A 8 31.56 11.03 -12.00
N ARG A 9 30.98 10.51 -13.09
CA ARG A 9 29.74 11.01 -13.74
C ARG A 9 28.46 10.88 -12.88
N ASP A 10 28.58 10.25 -11.72
CA ASP A 10 27.54 10.02 -10.71
C ASP A 10 27.28 11.22 -9.79
N LEU A 11 28.08 12.28 -9.89
CA LEU A 11 27.92 13.54 -9.14
C LEU A 11 27.14 14.64 -9.89
N GLU A 12 26.59 14.36 -11.08
CA GLU A 12 25.73 15.32 -11.75
C GLU A 12 24.39 15.40 -11.01
N THR A 13 24.05 16.60 -10.50
CA THR A 13 22.71 16.85 -9.98
C THR A 13 21.70 16.52 -11.09
N PRO A 14 20.60 15.81 -10.77
CA PRO A 14 19.62 15.45 -11.79
C PRO A 14 19.18 16.71 -12.52
N GLY A 15 19.42 16.76 -13.84
CA GLY A 15 19.00 17.89 -14.66
C GLY A 15 17.49 18.11 -14.52
N PHE A 16 17.02 19.33 -14.76
CA PHE A 16 15.59 19.68 -14.66
C PHE A 16 14.68 18.69 -15.40
N GLY A 17 15.11 18.18 -16.57
CA GLY A 17 14.40 17.15 -17.33
C GLY A 17 14.25 15.80 -16.59
N ALA A 18 15.24 15.39 -15.80
CA ALA A 18 15.16 14.18 -14.99
C ALA A 18 14.16 14.33 -13.84
N ILE A 19 14.11 15.51 -13.23
CA ILE A 19 13.13 15.84 -12.17
C ILE A 19 11.70 15.78 -12.74
N ILE A 20 11.49 16.39 -13.91
CA ILE A 20 10.20 16.33 -14.61
C ILE A 20 9.83 14.87 -14.92
N ARG A 21 10.74 14.10 -15.53
CA ARG A 21 10.49 12.69 -15.87
C ARG A 21 10.12 11.85 -14.64
N LEU A 22 10.86 12.00 -13.54
CA LEU A 22 10.58 11.30 -12.27
C LEU A 22 9.21 11.70 -11.71
N THR A 23 8.87 12.98 -11.77
CA THR A 23 7.56 13.48 -11.32
C THR A 23 6.42 12.88 -12.15
N PHE A 24 6.54 12.83 -13.47
CA PHE A 24 5.55 12.20 -14.35
C PHE A 24 5.42 10.69 -14.08
N LEU A 25 6.54 9.97 -13.95
CA LEU A 25 6.51 8.53 -13.62
C LEU A 25 5.86 8.29 -12.26
N PHE A 26 6.14 9.13 -11.27
CA PHE A 26 5.52 9.02 -9.96
C PHE A 26 4.01 9.23 -10.05
N VAL A 27 3.55 10.32 -10.66
CA VAL A 27 2.12 10.66 -10.72
C VAL A 27 1.35 9.64 -11.55
N PHE A 28 1.77 9.37 -12.78
CA PHE A 28 0.96 8.57 -13.70
C PHE A 28 1.09 7.07 -13.47
N VAL A 29 2.29 6.57 -13.19
CA VAL A 29 2.51 5.13 -13.04
C VAL A 29 2.29 4.71 -11.59
N HIS A 30 2.99 5.33 -10.65
CA HIS A 30 2.97 4.88 -9.26
C HIS A 30 1.69 5.30 -8.56
N PHE A 31 1.22 6.55 -8.71
CA PHE A 31 0.01 7.01 -8.04
C PHE A 31 -1.25 6.59 -8.82
N ILE A 32 -1.48 7.15 -10.01
CA ILE A 32 -2.72 6.90 -10.76
C ILE A 32 -2.81 5.44 -11.23
N GLY A 33 -1.74 4.90 -11.82
CA GLY A 33 -1.72 3.53 -12.35
C GLY A 33 -1.96 2.48 -11.25
N SER A 34 -1.24 2.57 -10.13
CA SER A 34 -1.44 1.60 -9.03
C SER A 34 -2.81 1.75 -8.37
N SER A 35 -3.31 2.98 -8.17
CA SER A 35 -4.65 3.21 -7.62
C SER A 35 -5.74 2.66 -8.53
N LEU A 36 -5.65 2.85 -9.85
CA LEU A 36 -6.60 2.28 -10.82
C LEU A 36 -6.57 0.75 -10.82
N LEU A 37 -5.38 0.15 -10.72
CA LEU A 37 -5.24 -1.30 -10.65
C LEU A 37 -5.91 -1.83 -9.36
N VAL A 38 -5.59 -1.24 -8.22
CA VAL A 38 -6.14 -1.67 -6.93
C VAL A 38 -7.64 -1.40 -6.84
N SER A 39 -8.13 -0.28 -7.37
CA SER A 39 -9.56 0.02 -7.40
C SER A 39 -10.32 -0.96 -8.29
N THR A 40 -9.75 -1.36 -9.44
CA THR A 40 -10.34 -2.37 -10.33
C THR A 40 -10.42 -3.73 -9.64
N ILE A 41 -9.34 -4.15 -8.98
CA ILE A 41 -9.30 -5.39 -8.20
C ILE A 41 -10.32 -5.32 -7.06
N GLY A 42 -10.35 -4.22 -6.31
CA GLY A 42 -11.28 -3.98 -5.21
C GLY A 42 -12.72 -4.03 -5.68
N TYR A 43 -13.06 -3.36 -6.78
CA TYR A 43 -14.39 -3.35 -7.37
C TYR A 43 -14.89 -4.77 -7.70
N VAL A 44 -14.02 -5.61 -8.29
CA VAL A 44 -14.37 -6.99 -8.64
C VAL A 44 -14.43 -7.91 -7.42
N ILE A 45 -13.44 -7.83 -6.52
CA ILE A 45 -13.32 -8.76 -5.39
C ILE A 45 -14.31 -8.41 -4.28
N ILE A 46 -14.43 -7.13 -3.91
CA ILE A 46 -15.17 -6.73 -2.71
C ILE A 46 -16.67 -6.93 -2.90
N GLY A 47 -17.19 -6.56 -4.08
CA GLY A 47 -18.59 -6.82 -4.41
C GLY A 47 -18.94 -8.31 -4.41
N ARG A 48 -18.00 -9.18 -4.84
CA ARG A 48 -18.19 -10.64 -4.88
C ARG A 48 -17.98 -11.32 -3.54
N LEU A 49 -17.03 -10.85 -2.73
CA LEU A 49 -16.64 -11.51 -1.49
C LEU A 49 -17.51 -11.06 -0.31
N PHE A 50 -17.84 -9.78 -0.24
CA PHE A 50 -18.48 -9.13 0.92
C PHE A 50 -19.91 -8.63 0.67
N GLY A 51 -20.43 -8.78 -0.56
CA GLY A 51 -21.83 -8.47 -0.86
C GLY A 51 -22.81 -9.45 -0.18
N PRO A 52 -24.14 -9.19 -0.26
CA PRO A 52 -25.17 -9.97 0.43
C PRO A 52 -25.17 -11.48 0.13
N ASN A 53 -24.73 -11.87 -1.07
CA ASN A 53 -24.58 -13.28 -1.50
C ASN A 53 -23.10 -13.73 -1.59
N GLY A 54 -22.18 -12.97 -1.00
CA GLY A 54 -20.75 -13.21 -1.13
C GLY A 54 -20.22 -14.33 -0.24
N ALA A 55 -19.06 -14.88 -0.58
CA ALA A 55 -18.46 -16.00 0.16
C ALA A 55 -18.20 -15.68 1.64
N ALA A 56 -17.93 -14.42 1.99
CA ALA A 56 -17.75 -14.00 3.38
C ALA A 56 -19.06 -14.07 4.20
N ALA A 57 -20.24 -13.93 3.57
CA ALA A 57 -21.52 -14.13 4.23
C ALA A 57 -21.74 -15.61 4.59
N SER A 58 -21.31 -16.53 3.72
CA SER A 58 -21.41 -17.98 3.95
C SER A 58 -20.47 -18.50 5.06
N LEU A 59 -19.25 -17.94 5.18
CA LEU A 59 -18.32 -18.28 6.26
C LEU A 59 -18.83 -17.84 7.64
N ALA A 60 -19.60 -16.76 7.70
CA ALA A 60 -20.11 -16.19 8.96
C ALA A 60 -21.41 -16.82 9.46
N GLY A 61 -22.14 -17.56 8.62
CA GLY A 61 -23.31 -18.35 9.05
C GLY A 61 -22.98 -19.40 10.13
N LEU A 62 -21.70 -19.78 10.26
CA LEU A 62 -21.18 -20.74 11.26
C LEU A 62 -20.64 -20.08 12.54
N ARG A 63 -20.26 -18.79 12.52
CA ARG A 63 -19.75 -18.06 13.67
C ARG A 63 -20.72 -16.94 14.01
N GLY A 64 -21.64 -17.21 14.94
CA GLY A 64 -22.69 -16.30 15.38
C GLY A 64 -22.29 -14.83 15.42
N SER A 65 -23.03 -14.03 14.65
CA SER A 65 -23.11 -12.57 14.60
C SER A 65 -22.58 -11.87 15.86
N ARG A 66 -21.31 -11.48 15.84
CA ARG A 66 -20.70 -10.64 16.87
C ARG A 66 -20.06 -9.45 16.18
N GLY A 67 -20.82 -8.35 16.07
CA GLY A 67 -20.28 -7.07 15.59
C GLY A 67 -21.14 -6.34 14.55
N ARG A 68 -22.45 -6.19 14.80
CA ARG A 68 -23.32 -5.30 14.02
C ARG A 68 -22.96 -3.82 14.32
N ARG A 69 -21.84 -3.33 13.81
CA ARG A 69 -21.48 -1.90 13.86
C ARG A 69 -22.02 -1.19 12.63
N ARG A 70 -23.24 -0.68 12.78
CA ARG A 70 -23.92 0.23 11.85
C ARG A 70 -23.08 1.51 11.70
N GLY A 71 -22.55 1.76 10.50
CA GLY A 71 -21.91 3.03 10.15
C GLY A 71 -22.91 4.20 10.19
N ALA A 72 -22.46 5.34 10.71
CA ALA A 72 -23.28 6.49 11.10
C ALA A 72 -23.87 7.34 9.94
N ALA A 73 -23.91 6.84 8.70
CA ALA A 73 -24.34 7.60 7.53
C ALA A 73 -25.72 7.19 6.95
N GLN A 74 -26.38 6.17 7.51
CA GLN A 74 -27.60 5.59 6.94
C GLN A 74 -28.89 6.23 7.48
N GLY A 75 -29.10 7.54 7.27
CA GLY A 75 -30.26 8.20 7.89
C GLY A 75 -30.91 9.42 7.25
N LEU A 76 -30.39 10.04 6.19
CA LEU A 76 -31.01 11.30 5.70
C LEU A 76 -31.30 11.38 4.21
N PHE A 77 -30.71 10.53 3.35
CA PHE A 77 -30.89 10.62 1.89
C PHE A 77 -31.00 9.28 1.15
N THR A 78 -31.35 8.17 1.82
CA THR A 78 -31.60 6.90 1.10
C THR A 78 -32.85 7.05 0.23
N GLN A 79 -32.67 7.14 -1.08
CA GLN A 79 -33.75 6.97 -2.04
C GLN A 79 -34.07 5.48 -2.19
N PRO A 80 -35.35 5.07 -2.13
CA PRO A 80 -35.74 3.68 -2.31
C PRO A 80 -35.64 3.32 -3.80
N GLY A 81 -34.51 2.77 -4.23
CA GLY A 81 -34.33 2.32 -5.62
C GLY A 81 -32.88 2.25 -6.11
N GLU A 82 -31.96 2.91 -5.44
CA GLU A 82 -30.53 2.79 -5.75
C GLU A 82 -30.04 1.46 -5.20
N LYS A 83 -29.79 0.51 -6.10
CA LYS A 83 -29.27 -0.81 -5.74
C LYS A 83 -28.01 -0.60 -4.89
N GLU A 84 -27.91 -1.25 -3.73
CA GLU A 84 -26.69 -1.27 -2.88
C GLU A 84 -25.52 -1.91 -3.65
N GLN A 85 -24.99 -1.19 -4.63
CA GLN A 85 -23.92 -1.60 -5.52
C GLN A 85 -22.67 -0.82 -5.15
N LEU A 86 -21.56 -1.53 -5.02
CA LEU A 86 -20.27 -0.92 -4.85
C LEU A 86 -19.95 -0.08 -6.08
N GLU A 87 -19.61 1.19 -5.89
CA GLU A 87 -19.24 2.07 -6.99
C GLU A 87 -17.73 2.03 -7.26
N PHE A 88 -17.34 2.06 -8.53
CA PHE A 88 -15.93 2.11 -8.90
C PHE A 88 -15.25 3.39 -8.40
N GLY A 89 -15.95 4.53 -8.45
CA GLY A 89 -15.45 5.81 -7.94
C GLY A 89 -15.11 5.75 -6.45
N TYR A 90 -15.91 5.01 -5.67
CA TYR A 90 -15.62 4.77 -4.26
C TYR A 90 -14.36 3.91 -4.06
N CYS A 91 -14.22 2.82 -4.82
CA CYS A 91 -13.01 1.99 -4.79
C CYS A 91 -11.75 2.80 -5.14
N PHE A 92 -11.86 3.71 -6.11
CA PHE A 92 -10.77 4.59 -6.50
C PHE A 92 -10.41 5.59 -5.39
N ASP A 93 -11.40 6.24 -4.75
CA ASP A 93 -11.15 7.11 -3.58
C ASP A 93 -10.42 6.36 -2.45
N VAL A 94 -10.91 5.18 -2.08
CA VAL A 94 -10.29 4.35 -1.03
C VAL A 94 -8.84 4.00 -1.38
N SER A 95 -8.57 3.60 -2.63
CA SER A 95 -7.21 3.29 -3.09
C SER A 95 -6.27 4.49 -3.02
N ASN A 96 -6.73 5.68 -3.41
CA ASN A 96 -5.95 6.92 -3.34
C ASN A 96 -5.65 7.32 -1.89
N ARG A 97 -6.64 7.22 -1.00
CA ARG A 97 -6.47 7.51 0.42
C ARG A 97 -5.50 6.53 1.09
N ALA A 98 -5.54 5.25 0.73
CA ALA A 98 -4.61 4.23 1.22
C ALA A 98 -3.20 4.40 0.67
N PHE A 99 -3.05 4.93 -0.55
CA PHE A 99 -1.75 5.19 -1.16
C PHE A 99 -0.96 6.27 -0.42
N PHE A 100 -1.61 7.28 0.17
CA PHE A 100 -0.93 8.40 0.81
C PHE A 100 0.00 7.98 1.98
N PRO A 101 -0.44 7.19 2.97
CA PRO A 101 0.46 6.67 4.01
C PRO A 101 1.59 5.80 3.44
N LEU A 102 1.30 4.97 2.45
CA LEU A 102 2.30 4.13 1.78
C LEU A 102 3.38 4.98 1.12
N TYR A 103 2.97 6.04 0.40
CA TYR A 103 3.87 7.02 -0.19
C TYR A 103 4.77 7.65 0.87
N LEU A 104 4.20 8.14 1.97
CA LEU A 104 4.95 8.78 3.04
C LEU A 104 6.02 7.83 3.61
N HIS A 105 5.70 6.56 3.83
CA HIS A 105 6.66 5.59 4.34
C HIS A 105 7.75 5.25 3.32
N LEU A 106 7.38 4.89 2.09
CA LEU A 106 8.33 4.30 1.13
C LEU A 106 9.07 5.31 0.24
N TYR A 107 8.53 6.52 0.06
CA TYR A 107 9.16 7.56 -0.77
C TYR A 107 9.77 8.68 0.08
N VAL A 108 9.18 9.01 1.23
CA VAL A 108 9.68 10.10 2.08
C VAL A 108 10.56 9.55 3.20
N VAL A 109 9.97 8.77 4.12
CA VAL A 109 10.69 8.25 5.30
C VAL A 109 11.83 7.33 4.88
N GLN A 110 11.61 6.42 3.94
CA GLN A 110 12.66 5.55 3.42
C GLN A 110 13.83 6.34 2.86
N PHE A 111 13.56 7.38 2.06
CA PHE A 111 14.60 8.22 1.47
C PHE A 111 15.45 8.91 2.54
N LEU A 112 14.82 9.45 3.58
CA LEU A 112 15.52 10.04 4.73
C LEU A 112 16.35 9.01 5.52
N LEU A 113 15.87 7.77 5.60
CA LEU A 113 16.54 6.67 6.29
C LEU A 113 17.59 5.95 5.43
N LEU A 114 17.67 6.19 4.11
CA LEU A 114 18.64 5.53 3.22
C LEU A 114 20.09 5.59 3.75
N PRO A 115 20.61 6.73 4.25
CA PRO A 115 21.98 6.80 4.78
C PRO A 115 22.21 5.85 5.97
N LEU A 116 21.16 5.61 6.77
CA LEU A 116 21.21 4.69 7.90
C LEU A 116 21.02 3.23 7.43
N LEU A 117 20.11 3.01 6.48
CA LEU A 117 19.78 1.68 5.95
C LEU A 117 20.87 1.10 5.04
N THR A 118 21.77 1.92 4.50
CA THR A 118 22.85 1.49 3.58
C THR A 118 24.25 1.56 4.19
N ARG A 119 24.37 2.01 5.44
CA ARG A 119 25.68 2.24 6.10
C ARG A 119 26.51 0.96 6.25
N SER A 120 25.86 -0.18 6.48
CA SER A 120 26.51 -1.46 6.72
C SER A 120 25.69 -2.61 6.09
N PRO A 121 26.27 -3.39 5.16
CA PRO A 121 25.57 -4.47 4.45
C PRO A 121 25.10 -5.64 5.33
N SER A 122 25.63 -5.79 6.54
CA SER A 122 25.42 -6.92 7.45
C SER A 122 24.70 -6.57 8.76
N ASP A 123 24.16 -5.35 8.88
CA ASP A 123 23.56 -4.92 10.13
C ASP A 123 22.11 -5.44 10.25
N PHE A 124 21.90 -6.30 11.25
CA PHE A 124 20.56 -6.73 11.66
C PHE A 124 19.62 -5.54 11.86
N LEU A 125 20.13 -4.44 12.42
CA LEU A 125 19.37 -3.21 12.64
C LEU A 125 18.83 -2.61 11.34
N ALA A 126 19.63 -2.58 10.28
CA ALA A 126 19.21 -1.99 9.02
C ALA A 126 18.23 -2.90 8.25
N THR A 127 18.38 -4.23 8.37
CA THR A 127 17.36 -5.20 7.91
C THR A 127 16.06 -5.06 8.69
N PHE A 128 16.14 -4.94 10.01
CA PHE A 128 14.99 -4.76 10.89
C PHE A 128 14.24 -3.46 10.59
N LEU A 129 14.93 -2.33 10.51
CA LEU A 129 14.33 -1.03 10.22
C LEU A 129 13.73 -0.98 8.82
N GLY A 130 14.45 -1.48 7.80
CA GLY A 130 13.96 -1.55 6.43
C GLY A 130 12.71 -2.40 6.33
N ASN A 131 12.74 -3.64 6.81
CA ASN A 131 11.59 -4.54 6.73
C ASN A 131 10.41 -4.01 7.57
N SER A 132 10.66 -3.39 8.72
CA SER A 132 9.60 -2.78 9.55
C SER A 132 8.95 -1.59 8.87
N LEU A 133 9.70 -0.80 8.09
CA LEU A 133 9.16 0.30 7.28
C LEU A 133 8.22 -0.21 6.17
N TYR A 134 8.60 -1.31 5.50
CA TYR A 134 7.74 -1.96 4.52
C TYR A 134 6.49 -2.57 5.17
N LEU A 135 6.65 -3.23 6.31
CA LEU A 135 5.54 -3.79 7.07
C LEU A 135 4.57 -2.68 7.51
N SER A 136 5.07 -1.58 8.07
CA SER A 136 4.21 -0.48 8.52
C SER A 136 3.47 0.18 7.35
N ALA A 137 4.13 0.39 6.21
CA ALA A 137 3.49 0.90 5.00
C ALA A 137 2.33 0.02 4.54
N LEU A 138 2.53 -1.31 4.51
CA LEU A 138 1.50 -2.28 4.12
C LEU A 138 0.38 -2.40 5.15
N ILE A 139 0.68 -2.30 6.44
CA ILE A 139 -0.32 -2.25 7.51
C ILE A 139 -1.22 -1.03 7.34
N TYR A 140 -0.64 0.16 7.17
CA TYR A 140 -1.43 1.39 6.96
C TYR A 140 -2.26 1.30 5.69
N TYR A 141 -1.69 0.81 4.58
CA TYR A 141 -2.43 0.62 3.34
C TYR A 141 -3.65 -0.28 3.55
N THR A 142 -3.44 -1.43 4.18
CA THR A 142 -4.52 -2.41 4.45
C THR A 142 -5.56 -1.85 5.41
N TYR A 143 -5.13 -1.16 6.47
CA TYR A 143 -6.02 -0.60 7.47
C TYR A 143 -6.89 0.55 6.95
N ILE A 144 -6.31 1.48 6.16
CA ILE A 144 -7.08 2.55 5.52
C ILE A 144 -8.07 1.98 4.49
N THR A 145 -7.66 0.94 3.76
CA THR A 145 -8.53 0.20 2.85
C THR A 145 -9.72 -0.41 3.59
N PHE A 146 -9.45 -1.11 4.71
CA PHE A 146 -10.49 -1.65 5.59
C PHE A 146 -11.42 -0.54 6.10
N LEU A 147 -10.89 0.57 6.62
CA LEU A 147 -11.70 1.69 7.11
C LEU A 147 -12.59 2.29 6.02
N GLY A 148 -12.10 2.36 4.77
CA GLY A 148 -12.90 2.76 3.63
C GLY A 148 -14.09 1.82 3.44
N TYR A 149 -13.85 0.55 3.14
CA TYR A 149 -14.94 -0.38 2.85
C TYR A 149 -15.85 -0.67 4.05
N ASN A 150 -15.36 -0.54 5.28
CA ASN A 150 -16.16 -0.68 6.49
C ASN A 150 -17.16 0.46 6.71
N ALA A 151 -17.04 1.57 5.98
CA ALA A 151 -18.03 2.64 5.99
C ALA A 151 -19.30 2.28 5.19
N LEU A 152 -19.26 1.26 4.34
CA LEU A 152 -20.38 0.81 3.52
C LEU A 152 -21.24 -0.20 4.30
N PRO A 153 -22.49 0.14 4.67
CA PRO A 153 -23.31 -0.68 5.56
C PRO A 153 -23.81 -2.00 4.93
N PHE A 154 -23.76 -2.12 3.59
CA PHE A 154 -24.17 -3.32 2.86
C PHE A 154 -23.06 -4.37 2.75
N LEU A 155 -21.81 -4.01 3.03
CA LEU A 155 -20.69 -4.96 3.04
C LEU A 155 -20.63 -5.68 4.39
N HIS A 156 -20.62 -7.00 4.35
CA HIS A 156 -20.63 -7.84 5.55
C HIS A 156 -19.24 -8.43 5.79
N ASN A 157 -18.82 -8.58 7.05
CA ASN A 157 -17.56 -9.22 7.45
C ASN A 157 -16.30 -8.59 6.82
N THR A 158 -16.30 -7.27 6.69
CA THR A 158 -15.16 -6.47 6.20
C THR A 158 -13.88 -6.68 7.02
N GLU A 159 -13.97 -7.21 8.25
CA GLU A 159 -12.83 -7.59 9.10
C GLU A 159 -11.86 -8.55 8.39
N LEU A 160 -12.32 -9.37 7.43
CA LEU A 160 -11.43 -10.23 6.65
C LEU A 160 -10.45 -9.43 5.77
N LEU A 161 -10.74 -8.16 5.47
CA LEU A 161 -9.78 -7.27 4.80
C LEU A 161 -8.53 -7.02 5.65
N LEU A 162 -8.55 -7.32 6.95
CA LEU A 162 -7.37 -7.22 7.83
C LEU A 162 -6.48 -8.47 7.76
N VAL A 163 -6.94 -9.60 7.20
CA VAL A 163 -6.15 -10.85 7.10
C VAL A 163 -4.77 -10.65 6.43
N PRO A 164 -4.62 -9.85 5.36
CA PRO A 164 -3.31 -9.57 4.76
C PRO A 164 -2.28 -9.02 5.77
N ILE A 165 -2.69 -8.28 6.81
CA ILE A 165 -1.76 -7.78 7.84
C ILE A 165 -1.06 -8.94 8.55
N LEU A 166 -1.78 -10.02 8.87
CA LEU A 166 -1.19 -11.19 9.51
C LEU A 166 -0.20 -11.89 8.57
N ILE A 167 -0.53 -11.99 7.28
CA ILE A 167 0.36 -12.56 6.26
C ILE A 167 1.64 -11.72 6.15
N PHE A 168 1.52 -10.39 6.09
CA PHE A 168 2.67 -9.48 6.07
C PHE A 168 3.51 -9.57 7.34
N ALA A 169 2.89 -9.69 8.52
CA ALA A 169 3.60 -9.85 9.78
C ALA A 169 4.40 -11.17 9.86
N VAL A 170 3.82 -12.27 9.37
CA VAL A 170 4.52 -13.56 9.28
C VAL A 170 5.67 -13.48 8.28
N MET A 171 5.45 -12.91 7.08
CA MET A 171 6.51 -12.73 6.08
C MET A 171 7.64 -11.84 6.60
N TRP A 172 7.32 -10.80 7.37
CA TRP A 172 8.30 -9.97 8.05
C TRP A 172 9.11 -10.75 9.08
N LEU A 173 8.46 -11.59 9.90
CA LEU A 173 9.18 -12.41 10.87
C LEU A 173 10.13 -13.41 10.19
N VAL A 174 9.65 -14.06 9.13
CA VAL A 174 10.46 -15.00 8.32
C VAL A 174 11.64 -14.27 7.69
N SER A 175 11.43 -13.06 7.15
CA SER A 175 12.52 -12.30 6.53
C SER A 175 13.59 -11.86 7.53
N LEU A 176 13.22 -11.55 8.78
CA LEU A 176 14.18 -11.28 9.85
C LEU A 176 15.02 -12.52 10.22
N ILE A 177 14.38 -13.68 10.37
CA ILE A 177 15.07 -14.94 10.70
C ILE A 177 16.03 -15.34 9.57
N ALA A 178 15.61 -15.17 8.32
CA ALA A 178 16.43 -15.45 7.14
C ALA A 178 17.53 -14.41 6.88
N GLY A 179 17.54 -13.28 7.61
CA GLY A 179 18.46 -12.17 7.36
C GLY A 179 18.21 -11.43 6.03
N TRP A 180 17.01 -11.55 5.46
CA TRP A 180 16.66 -10.96 4.17
C TRP A 180 16.09 -9.55 4.36
N GLY A 181 16.87 -8.52 3.98
CA GLY A 181 16.41 -7.14 3.89
C GLY A 181 15.88 -6.75 2.50
N ILE A 182 14.63 -6.28 2.41
CA ILE A 182 14.01 -5.80 1.16
C ILE A 182 14.77 -4.58 0.57
N VAL A 183 15.18 -3.65 1.45
CA VAL A 183 15.97 -2.47 1.07
C VAL A 183 17.40 -2.87 0.69
N MET A 184 17.97 -3.86 1.39
CA MET A 184 19.37 -4.27 1.25
C MET A 184 19.70 -4.88 -0.11
N GLN A 185 18.76 -5.58 -0.74
CA GLN A 185 18.98 -6.16 -2.06
C GLN A 185 19.00 -5.12 -3.20
N GLY A 186 18.71 -3.85 -2.90
CA GLY A 186 18.58 -2.80 -3.91
C GLY A 186 17.39 -2.99 -4.87
N HIS A 187 16.61 -4.06 -4.73
CA HIS A 187 15.45 -4.36 -5.56
C HIS A 187 14.32 -3.34 -5.32
N SER A 188 14.16 -2.89 -4.08
CA SER A 188 13.22 -1.82 -3.74
C SER A 188 13.59 -0.48 -4.38
N VAL A 189 14.87 -0.14 -4.38
CA VAL A 189 15.36 1.11 -4.98
C VAL A 189 15.27 1.02 -6.51
N LYS A 190 15.68 -0.12 -7.11
CA LYS A 190 15.56 -0.37 -8.55
C LYS A 190 14.10 -0.33 -9.04
N GLY A 191 13.16 -0.85 -8.26
CA GLY A 191 11.73 -0.80 -8.58
C GLY A 191 11.16 0.60 -8.49
N LEU A 192 11.55 1.39 -7.47
CA LEU A 192 11.12 2.76 -7.27
C LEU A 192 11.60 3.71 -8.38
N PHE A 193 12.80 3.46 -8.91
CA PHE A 193 13.43 4.25 -9.96
C PHE A 193 13.38 3.56 -11.33
N TRP A 194 12.47 2.61 -11.54
CA TRP A 194 12.36 1.92 -12.82
C TRP A 194 11.96 2.93 -13.91
N GLY A 195 12.93 3.31 -14.75
CA GLY A 195 12.76 4.32 -15.79
C GLY A 195 13.63 5.57 -15.67
N VAL A 196 14.62 5.62 -14.75
CA VAL A 196 15.77 6.54 -14.81
C VAL A 196 16.97 5.84 -15.42
#